data_AF-A0A2V8J8Z6-F1
#
_entry.id   AF-A0A2V8J8Z6-F1
#
_cell.length_a   1.000
_cell.length_b   1.000
_cell.length_c   1.000
_cell.angle_alpha   90.00
_cell.angle_beta   90.00
_cell.angle_gamma   90.00
#
_symmetry.space_group_name_H-M   'P 1'
#
loop_
_entity.id
_entity.type
_entity.pdbx_description
1 polymer ?
#
loop_
_entity_poly.entity_id
_entity_poly.type
_entity_poly.pdbx_seq_one_letter_code
_entity_poly.pdbx_strand_id
1 'polypeptide(L)'
;GSTILTGTLIRHGDTGDPPTDDANHKDNYYPAYPIGAVDANVVARAGAISAAPAGPNNYYALEYYKQLVPNAEVTLPGSTCVTCDPKALSPANTWTPQNLAALVEKLGGAIVATHSQSGIMGHHMVRILKERGHLDMLKGLITIEGSCSLPNSGLKAEDFDNIPYMALKGDYTATSEVCQTTVDAINARRAAGHGTAKADYVKLDELGNPIFNGTTHMMMLGTNNLEIADVILNWVDENVISKNKKISKEVTARSARR
;
A
#
# COMPACT_ATOMS: atom_id res chain seq x y z
N GLY A 1 24.78 -20.59 1.04
CA GLY A 1 23.36 -20.68 0.65
C GLY A 1 22.61 -21.47 1.69
N SER A 2 21.46 -20.97 2.12
CA SER A 2 20.84 -21.31 3.40
C SER A 2 19.32 -21.30 3.23
N THR A 3 18.61 -22.19 3.93
CA THR A 3 17.31 -22.70 3.44
C THR A 3 16.31 -22.90 4.57
N ILE A 4 15.01 -22.90 4.24
CA ILE A 4 13.94 -23.25 5.18
C ILE A 4 14.03 -24.71 5.69
N LEU A 5 14.86 -25.54 5.06
CA LEU A 5 15.07 -26.94 5.44
C LEU A 5 16.26 -27.14 6.38
N THR A 6 17.30 -26.31 6.27
CA THR A 6 18.48 -26.36 7.16
C THR A 6 18.38 -25.43 8.36
N GLY A 7 17.42 -24.49 8.34
CA GLY A 7 17.08 -23.67 9.49
C GLY A 7 18.06 -22.55 9.82
N THR A 8 19.09 -22.34 9.00
CA THR A 8 20.09 -21.30 9.16
C THR A 8 20.02 -20.41 7.94
N LEU A 9 19.84 -19.10 8.09
CA LEU A 9 20.00 -18.09 7.05
C LEU A 9 21.44 -17.51 7.14
N ILE A 10 22.12 -17.27 6.01
CA ILE A 10 23.46 -16.64 6.00
C ILE A 10 23.22 -15.14 6.00
N ARG A 11 23.74 -14.45 7.03
CA ARG A 11 23.56 -13.00 7.14
C ARG A 11 24.37 -12.29 6.08
N HIS A 12 23.92 -11.11 5.68
CA HIS A 12 24.73 -10.25 4.83
C HIS A 12 26.10 -9.98 5.46
N GLY A 13 27.16 -10.18 4.67
CA GLY A 13 28.56 -10.06 5.11
C GLY A 13 29.19 -11.32 5.74
N ASP A 14 28.42 -12.38 6.01
CA ASP A 14 28.97 -13.66 6.48
C ASP A 14 29.62 -14.44 5.31
N THR A 15 30.54 -15.37 5.63
CA THR A 15 31.21 -16.19 4.61
C THR A 15 30.20 -17.02 3.81
N GLY A 16 30.18 -16.86 2.49
CA GLY A 16 29.23 -17.55 1.59
C GLY A 16 27.95 -16.78 1.29
N ASP A 17 27.88 -15.50 1.69
CA ASP A 17 26.90 -14.53 1.22
C ASP A 17 27.07 -14.27 -0.29
N PRO A 18 26.04 -14.47 -1.13
CA PRO A 18 26.14 -14.21 -2.56
C PRO A 18 26.41 -12.71 -2.84
N PRO A 19 27.31 -12.39 -3.79
CA PRO A 19 27.82 -11.03 -4.01
C PRO A 19 26.84 -10.07 -4.71
N THR A 20 25.60 -10.49 -4.98
CA THR A 20 24.64 -9.72 -5.78
C THR A 20 23.36 -9.50 -4.98
N ASP A 21 23.38 -8.57 -4.03
CA ASP A 21 22.16 -7.87 -3.57
C ASP A 21 22.02 -6.53 -4.31
N ASP A 22 22.20 -6.57 -5.63
CA ASP A 22 22.03 -5.38 -6.46
C ASP A 22 20.56 -4.94 -6.40
N ALA A 23 20.27 -3.91 -5.60
CA ALA A 23 20.00 -2.56 -6.11
C ALA A 23 19.13 -1.75 -5.13
N ASN A 24 19.64 -0.58 -4.74
CA ASN A 24 18.94 0.49 -3.99
C ASN A 24 18.74 0.27 -2.48
N HIS A 25 19.85 0.13 -1.76
CA HIS A 25 19.86 0.25 -0.30
C HIS A 25 20.44 1.60 0.11
N LYS A 26 19.75 2.30 1.01
CA LYS A 26 20.23 3.56 1.56
C LYS A 26 21.33 3.28 2.60
N ASP A 27 22.41 4.08 2.56
CA ASP A 27 23.40 4.25 3.64
C ASP A 27 24.03 2.96 4.22
N ASN A 28 24.36 1.96 3.39
CA ASN A 28 24.94 0.67 3.82
C ASN A 28 24.04 -0.11 4.80
N TYR A 29 22.74 0.17 4.84
CA TYR A 29 21.78 -0.58 5.62
C TYR A 29 21.25 -1.74 4.77
N TYR A 30 21.84 -2.92 4.95
CA TYR A 30 21.48 -4.13 4.21
C TYR A 30 20.41 -4.92 4.96
N PRO A 31 19.52 -5.65 4.26
CA PRO A 31 18.65 -6.62 4.92
C PRO A 31 19.50 -7.61 5.72
N ALA A 32 18.95 -8.18 6.80
CA ALA A 32 19.73 -9.17 7.57
C ALA A 32 20.12 -10.38 6.71
N TYR A 33 19.38 -10.66 5.64
CA TYR A 33 19.52 -11.79 4.72
C TYR A 33 19.20 -11.38 3.28
N PRO A 34 19.79 -12.01 2.24
CA PRO A 34 19.52 -11.65 0.84
C PRO A 34 18.05 -11.84 0.45
N ILE A 35 17.45 -10.80 -0.15
CA ILE A 35 16.01 -10.74 -0.50
C ILE A 35 15.60 -11.77 -1.59
N GLY A 36 16.56 -12.35 -2.31
CA GLY A 36 16.32 -13.35 -3.37
C GLY A 36 16.89 -14.74 -3.10
N ALA A 37 17.46 -15.00 -1.91
CA ALA A 37 18.07 -16.30 -1.62
C ALA A 37 17.00 -17.38 -1.51
N VAL A 38 16.90 -18.23 -2.53
CA VAL A 38 16.03 -19.41 -2.55
C VAL A 38 16.89 -20.68 -2.63
N ASP A 39 16.48 -21.71 -1.91
CA ASP A 39 17.10 -23.03 -2.01
C ASP A 39 16.61 -23.73 -3.27
N ALA A 40 17.53 -23.99 -4.21
CA ALA A 40 17.23 -24.72 -5.43
C ALA A 40 16.61 -26.09 -5.17
N ASN A 41 16.93 -26.75 -4.05
CA ASN A 41 16.31 -28.03 -3.68
C ASN A 41 14.86 -27.87 -3.20
N VAL A 42 14.53 -26.78 -2.51
CA VAL A 42 13.14 -26.44 -2.14
C VAL A 42 12.33 -26.11 -3.38
N VAL A 43 12.89 -25.28 -4.28
CA VAL A 43 12.25 -24.93 -5.56
C VAL A 43 12.04 -26.17 -6.42
N ALA A 44 13.05 -27.04 -6.51
CA ALA A 44 12.98 -28.28 -7.29
C ALA A 44 12.21 -29.41 -6.58
N ARG A 45 11.77 -29.21 -5.33
CA ARG A 45 11.18 -30.24 -4.46
C ARG A 45 12.03 -31.52 -4.42
N ALA A 46 13.35 -31.38 -4.47
CA ALA A 46 14.27 -32.50 -4.52
C ALA A 46 14.12 -33.36 -3.25
N GLY A 47 13.76 -34.63 -3.41
CA GLY A 47 13.51 -35.56 -2.29
C GLY A 47 12.08 -35.56 -1.73
N ALA A 48 11.14 -34.79 -2.30
CA ALA A 48 9.72 -34.85 -1.96
C ALA A 48 9.06 -36.12 -2.52
N ILE A 49 9.35 -37.27 -1.89
CA ILE A 49 8.72 -38.57 -2.15
C ILE A 49 8.32 -39.23 -0.81
N SER A 50 7.63 -38.52 0.09
CA SER A 50 6.94 -39.14 1.24
C SER A 50 5.89 -38.22 1.88
N ALA A 51 5.17 -38.76 2.89
CA ALA A 51 3.98 -38.19 3.52
C ALA A 51 4.15 -36.76 4.05
N ALA A 52 3.02 -36.06 4.20
CA ALA A 52 2.95 -34.67 4.65
C ALA A 52 3.78 -34.43 5.93
N PRO A 53 4.37 -33.23 6.10
CA PRO A 53 5.12 -32.87 7.30
C PRO A 53 4.35 -33.23 8.56
N ALA A 54 4.99 -33.96 9.48
CA ALA A 54 4.38 -34.45 10.70
C ALA A 54 4.10 -33.29 11.68
N GLY A 55 2.97 -32.61 11.50
CA GLY A 55 2.44 -31.63 12.45
C GLY A 55 3.32 -30.38 12.66
N PRO A 56 2.84 -29.38 13.44
CA PRO A 56 3.46 -28.07 13.43
C PRO A 56 4.66 -28.05 14.39
N ASN A 57 5.87 -28.05 13.84
CA ASN A 57 7.01 -27.49 14.54
C ASN A 57 6.87 -25.97 14.49
N ASN A 58 6.24 -25.39 15.54
CA ASN A 58 5.90 -23.96 15.66
C ASN A 58 7.05 -22.98 15.36
N TYR A 59 8.30 -23.44 15.38
CA TYR A 59 9.48 -22.64 15.06
C TYR A 59 9.70 -22.43 13.54
N TYR A 60 9.22 -23.36 12.70
CA TYR A 60 9.25 -23.28 11.23
C TYR A 60 7.85 -23.31 10.61
N ALA A 61 6.80 -23.27 11.43
CA ALA A 61 5.45 -23.06 10.93
C ALA A 61 5.48 -21.78 10.10
N LEU A 62 5.33 -21.97 8.79
CA LEU A 62 5.29 -20.96 7.75
C LEU A 62 4.10 -20.03 8.00
N GLU A 63 4.14 -19.17 9.02
CA GLU A 63 3.07 -18.22 9.34
C GLU A 63 2.85 -17.18 8.23
N TYR A 64 3.60 -17.27 7.13
CA TYR A 64 3.27 -16.60 5.87
C TYR A 64 1.81 -16.88 5.45
N TYR A 65 1.26 -18.08 5.68
CA TYR A 65 -0.17 -18.31 5.40
C TYR A 65 -1.09 -17.43 6.25
N LYS A 66 -0.66 -16.96 7.45
CA LYS A 66 -1.42 -15.99 8.27
C LYS A 66 -1.38 -14.59 7.69
N GLN A 67 -0.42 -14.30 6.81
CA GLN A 67 -0.32 -13.05 6.05
C GLN A 67 -1.12 -13.12 4.74
N LEU A 68 -1.42 -14.34 4.26
CA LEU A 68 -2.25 -14.55 3.08
C LEU A 68 -3.72 -14.48 3.47
N VAL A 69 -4.42 -13.48 2.93
CA VAL A 69 -5.88 -13.47 2.95
C VAL A 69 -6.35 -14.37 1.80
N PRO A 70 -7.09 -15.47 2.03
CA PRO A 70 -7.62 -16.29 0.95
C PRO A 70 -8.54 -15.43 0.06
N ASN A 71 -8.05 -15.03 -1.11
CA ASN A 71 -8.87 -14.28 -2.06
C ASN A 71 -9.68 -15.28 -2.90
N ALA A 72 -10.92 -15.53 -2.48
CA ALA A 72 -11.86 -16.38 -3.22
C ALA A 72 -12.43 -15.69 -4.47
N GLU A 73 -12.17 -14.40 -4.69
CA GLU A 73 -12.70 -13.66 -5.84
C GLU A 73 -12.18 -14.22 -7.16
N VAL A 74 -11.02 -14.89 -7.17
CA VAL A 74 -10.52 -15.61 -8.37
C VAL A 74 -11.51 -16.63 -8.94
N THR A 75 -12.49 -17.06 -8.14
CA THR A 75 -13.56 -17.99 -8.55
C THR A 75 -14.80 -17.28 -9.11
N LEU A 76 -14.87 -15.96 -8.99
CA LEU A 76 -15.96 -15.13 -9.46
C LEU A 76 -15.67 -14.61 -10.88
N PRO A 77 -16.70 -14.20 -11.65
CA PRO A 77 -16.47 -13.56 -12.94
C PRO A 77 -15.87 -12.16 -12.76
N GLY A 78 -15.05 -11.73 -13.73
CA GLY A 78 -14.60 -10.35 -13.84
C GLY A 78 -15.69 -9.43 -14.42
N SER A 79 -15.33 -8.19 -14.73
CA SER A 79 -16.22 -7.22 -15.37
C SER A 79 -15.52 -6.45 -16.51
N THR A 80 -16.23 -5.52 -17.12
CA THR A 80 -15.66 -4.61 -18.12
C THR A 80 -15.83 -3.17 -17.67
N CYS A 81 -14.79 -2.37 -17.84
CA CYS A 81 -14.77 -0.94 -17.59
C CYS A 81 -14.23 -0.23 -18.83
N VAL A 82 -15.08 0.48 -19.56
CA VAL A 82 -14.74 1.07 -20.87
C VAL A 82 -13.69 2.18 -20.80
N THR A 83 -13.59 2.84 -19.65
CA THR A 83 -12.64 3.92 -19.36
C THR A 83 -11.34 3.42 -18.74
N CYS A 84 -11.28 2.16 -18.30
CA CYS A 84 -10.11 1.57 -17.65
C CYS A 84 -9.11 1.01 -18.68
N ASP A 85 -7.84 0.94 -18.27
CA ASP A 85 -6.78 0.26 -19.01
C ASP A 85 -6.06 -0.79 -18.13
N PRO A 86 -6.31 -2.09 -18.29
CA PRO A 86 -7.11 -2.71 -19.33
C PRO A 86 -8.63 -2.56 -19.11
N LYS A 87 -9.41 -2.69 -20.20
CA LYS A 87 -10.87 -2.65 -20.15
C LYS A 87 -11.50 -3.86 -19.46
N ALA A 88 -10.90 -5.04 -19.63
CA ALA A 88 -11.32 -6.24 -18.92
C ALA A 88 -10.73 -6.22 -17.51
N LEU A 89 -11.59 -6.21 -16.50
CA LEU A 89 -11.18 -6.18 -15.11
C LEU A 89 -11.13 -7.60 -14.55
N SER A 90 -10.11 -7.87 -13.74
CA SER A 90 -10.05 -9.11 -12.97
C SER A 90 -11.22 -9.18 -11.98
N PRO A 91 -11.59 -10.39 -11.51
CA PRO A 91 -12.59 -10.53 -10.47
C PRO A 91 -12.26 -9.72 -9.20
N ALA A 92 -10.98 -9.65 -8.83
CA ALA A 92 -10.53 -8.88 -7.67
C ALA A 92 -10.71 -7.37 -7.82
N ASN A 93 -10.58 -6.85 -9.04
CA ASN A 93 -10.88 -5.45 -9.37
C ASN A 93 -12.37 -5.20 -9.65
N THR A 94 -13.20 -6.24 -9.55
CA THR A 94 -14.64 -6.18 -9.75
C THR A 94 -15.38 -6.14 -8.41
N TRP A 95 -15.18 -7.15 -7.56
CA TRP A 95 -16.05 -7.40 -6.41
C TRP A 95 -15.63 -6.65 -5.15
N THR A 96 -14.37 -6.75 -4.72
CA THR A 96 -13.85 -5.99 -3.56
C THR A 96 -14.06 -4.49 -3.71
N PRO A 97 -13.74 -3.85 -4.85
CA PRO A 97 -14.02 -2.43 -5.04
C PRO A 97 -15.50 -2.05 -4.90
N GLN A 98 -16.42 -2.90 -5.37
CA GLN A 98 -17.87 -2.68 -5.21
C GLN A 98 -18.29 -2.75 -3.75
N ASN A 99 -17.81 -3.76 -3.03
CA ASN A 99 -18.11 -3.94 -1.61
C ASN A 99 -17.49 -2.83 -0.76
N LEU A 100 -16.28 -2.38 -1.11
CA LEU A 100 -15.61 -1.28 -0.43
C LEU A 100 -16.33 0.05 -0.65
N ALA A 101 -16.79 0.33 -1.88
CA ALA A 101 -17.63 1.49 -2.17
C ALA A 101 -18.94 1.45 -1.36
N ALA A 102 -19.62 0.30 -1.34
CA ALA A 102 -20.84 0.12 -0.54
C ALA A 102 -20.61 0.29 0.96
N LEU A 103 -19.45 -0.14 1.47
CA LEU A 103 -19.07 0.07 2.87
C LEU A 103 -18.83 1.56 3.17
N VAL A 104 -18.11 2.28 2.31
CA VAL A 104 -17.90 3.73 2.45
C VAL A 104 -19.23 4.47 2.47
N GLU A 105 -20.14 4.12 1.56
CA GLU A 105 -21.50 4.67 1.49
C GLU A 105 -22.28 4.40 2.78
N LYS A 106 -22.24 3.16 3.28
CA LYS A 106 -22.91 2.75 4.53
C LYS A 106 -22.39 3.48 5.75
N LEU A 107 -21.10 3.80 5.80
CA LEU A 107 -20.46 4.54 6.90
C LEU A 107 -20.74 6.06 6.84
N GLY A 108 -21.30 6.57 5.73
CA GLY A 108 -21.45 8.01 5.51
C GLY A 108 -20.13 8.71 5.19
N GLY A 109 -19.14 7.94 4.73
CA GLY A 109 -17.82 8.39 4.34
C GLY A 109 -16.68 7.85 5.21
N ALA A 110 -15.52 7.65 4.61
CA ALA A 110 -14.36 7.05 5.26
C ALA A 110 -13.04 7.51 4.64
N ILE A 111 -11.96 7.40 5.41
CA ILE A 111 -10.61 7.31 4.88
C ILE A 111 -10.34 5.83 4.60
N VAL A 112 -9.82 5.52 3.42
CA VAL A 112 -9.56 4.13 3.03
C VAL A 112 -8.05 3.94 2.90
N ALA A 113 -7.51 2.98 3.64
CA ALA A 113 -6.15 2.50 3.49
C ALA A 113 -6.15 1.13 2.79
N THR A 114 -5.35 1.03 1.74
CA THR A 114 -5.14 -0.19 0.97
C THR A 114 -3.68 -0.61 1.07
N HIS A 115 -3.41 -1.88 0.83
CA HIS A 115 -2.06 -2.44 0.86
C HIS A 115 -1.83 -3.41 -0.31
N SER A 116 -0.64 -3.34 -0.91
CA SER A 116 -0.18 -4.31 -1.91
C SER A 116 -1.16 -4.44 -3.09
N GLN A 117 -1.60 -5.67 -3.38
CA GLN A 117 -2.61 -5.97 -4.41
C GLN A 117 -3.86 -5.08 -4.30
N SER A 118 -4.31 -4.75 -3.08
CA SER A 118 -5.52 -3.94 -2.90
C SER A 118 -5.32 -2.45 -3.26
N GLY A 119 -4.11 -2.00 -3.54
CA GLY A 119 -3.84 -0.62 -4.00
C GLY A 119 -4.69 -0.23 -5.20
N ILE A 120 -4.71 -1.07 -6.24
CA ILE A 120 -5.55 -0.83 -7.42
C ILE A 120 -7.05 -0.99 -7.11
N MET A 121 -7.40 -1.84 -6.15
CA MET A 121 -8.79 -2.02 -5.71
C MET A 121 -9.34 -0.73 -5.08
N GLY A 122 -8.50 0.00 -4.33
CA GLY A 122 -8.83 1.33 -3.80
C GLY A 122 -9.18 2.32 -4.90
N HIS A 123 -8.40 2.33 -5.99
CA HIS A 123 -8.68 3.18 -7.15
C HIS A 123 -9.98 2.76 -7.87
N HIS A 124 -10.23 1.46 -8.06
CA HIS A 124 -11.52 1.02 -8.61
C HIS A 124 -12.69 1.38 -7.69
N MET A 125 -12.50 1.41 -6.36
CA MET A 125 -13.52 1.88 -5.43
C MET A 125 -13.80 3.38 -5.63
N VAL A 126 -12.77 4.20 -5.80
CA VAL A 126 -12.93 5.63 -6.13
C VAL A 126 -13.73 5.80 -7.43
N ARG A 127 -13.40 5.02 -8.47
CA ARG A 127 -14.17 5.01 -9.74
C ARG A 127 -15.64 4.69 -9.50
N ILE A 128 -15.93 3.65 -8.70
CA ILE A 128 -17.31 3.24 -8.42
C ILE A 128 -18.07 4.32 -7.63
N LEU A 129 -17.44 4.94 -6.62
CA LEU A 129 -18.03 6.07 -5.91
C LEU A 129 -18.32 7.25 -6.86
N LYS A 130 -17.40 7.56 -7.78
CA LYS A 130 -17.60 8.58 -8.83
C LYS A 130 -18.78 8.23 -9.74
N GLU A 131 -18.84 7.01 -10.26
CA GLU A 131 -19.94 6.53 -11.13
C GLU A 131 -21.30 6.60 -10.42
N ARG A 132 -21.32 6.43 -9.09
CA ARG A 132 -22.51 6.54 -8.25
C ARG A 132 -22.83 7.97 -7.77
N GLY A 133 -21.97 8.95 -8.07
CA GLY A 133 -22.15 10.33 -7.61
C GLY A 133 -21.86 10.55 -6.12
N HIS A 134 -21.13 9.63 -5.48
CA HIS A 134 -20.80 9.64 -4.04
C HIS A 134 -19.29 9.82 -3.79
N LEU A 135 -18.56 10.40 -4.74
CA LEU A 135 -17.12 10.61 -4.65
C LEU A 135 -16.74 11.44 -3.40
N ASP A 136 -17.61 12.36 -2.97
CA ASP A 136 -17.44 13.19 -1.78
C ASP A 136 -17.46 12.39 -0.46
N MET A 137 -17.92 11.14 -0.47
CA MET A 137 -17.88 10.26 0.70
C MET A 137 -16.47 9.73 0.99
N LEU A 138 -15.59 9.67 -0.01
CA LEU A 138 -14.18 9.35 0.22
C LEU A 138 -13.46 10.55 0.85
N LYS A 139 -12.97 10.38 2.08
CA LYS A 139 -12.30 11.44 2.84
C LYS A 139 -10.78 11.49 2.63
N GLY A 140 -10.22 10.40 2.14
CA GLY A 140 -8.81 10.26 1.77
C GLY A 140 -8.51 8.84 1.32
N LEU A 141 -7.54 8.68 0.43
CA LEU A 141 -7.05 7.38 -0.03
C LEU A 141 -5.57 7.23 0.33
N ILE A 142 -5.25 6.14 1.03
CA ILE A 142 -3.89 5.77 1.41
C ILE A 142 -3.54 4.45 0.71
N THR A 143 -2.47 4.45 -0.06
CA THR A 143 -1.98 3.30 -0.84
C THR A 143 -0.63 2.87 -0.29
N ILE A 144 -0.60 1.81 0.51
CA ILE A 144 0.61 1.27 1.13
C ILE A 144 1.21 0.22 0.19
N GLU A 145 2.32 0.54 -0.45
CA GLU A 145 3.03 -0.33 -1.40
C GLU A 145 2.15 -1.03 -2.44
N GLY A 146 1.09 -0.34 -2.87
CA GLY A 146 0.17 -0.81 -3.90
C GLY A 146 0.37 -0.08 -5.23
N SER A 147 -0.42 -0.48 -6.23
CA SER A 147 -0.47 0.24 -7.50
C SER A 147 -1.17 1.59 -7.34
N CYS A 148 -0.63 2.61 -8.02
CA CYS A 148 -1.18 3.97 -8.06
C CYS A 148 -1.69 4.39 -9.45
N SER A 149 -1.78 3.47 -10.42
CA SER A 149 -2.17 3.84 -11.79
C SER A 149 -3.63 4.28 -11.86
N LEU A 150 -3.87 5.58 -12.02
CA LEU A 150 -5.22 6.13 -12.21
C LEU A 150 -5.89 5.59 -13.49
N PRO A 151 -5.21 5.53 -14.66
CA PRO A 151 -5.81 5.00 -15.88
C PRO A 151 -6.26 3.54 -15.76
N ASN A 152 -5.58 2.73 -14.94
CA ASN A 152 -6.00 1.33 -14.72
C ASN A 152 -7.37 1.21 -14.07
N SER A 153 -7.81 2.26 -13.38
CA SER A 153 -9.16 2.38 -12.81
C SER A 153 -10.03 3.40 -13.54
N GLY A 154 -9.67 3.84 -14.74
CA GLY A 154 -10.42 4.84 -15.50
C GLY A 154 -10.55 6.19 -14.79
N LEU A 155 -9.63 6.46 -13.87
CA LEU A 155 -9.55 7.70 -13.11
C LEU A 155 -8.55 8.66 -13.75
N LYS A 156 -8.64 9.91 -13.33
CA LYS A 156 -7.67 10.96 -13.64
C LYS A 156 -7.36 11.78 -12.39
N ALA A 157 -6.32 12.61 -12.46
CA ALA A 157 -5.94 13.46 -11.33
C ALA A 157 -7.09 14.42 -10.91
N GLU A 158 -7.94 14.84 -11.86
CA GLU A 158 -9.16 15.63 -11.59
C GLU A 158 -10.06 14.99 -10.53
N ASP A 159 -10.13 13.66 -10.51
CA ASP A 159 -11.00 12.93 -9.59
C ASP A 159 -10.54 13.04 -8.12
N PHE A 160 -9.32 13.57 -7.91
CA PHE A 160 -8.73 13.79 -6.60
C PHE A 160 -8.63 15.27 -6.22
N ASP A 161 -9.22 16.21 -6.98
CA ASP A 161 -9.13 17.65 -6.69
C ASP A 161 -9.48 18.01 -5.23
N ASN A 162 -10.39 17.25 -4.60
CA ASN A 162 -10.79 17.44 -3.20
C ASN A 162 -10.58 16.22 -2.29
N ILE A 163 -9.86 15.19 -2.75
CA ILE A 163 -9.59 13.97 -1.98
C ILE A 163 -8.09 13.86 -1.73
N PRO A 164 -7.62 14.03 -0.48
CA PRO A 164 -6.23 13.80 -0.12
C PRO A 164 -5.77 12.38 -0.50
N TYR A 165 -4.53 12.26 -0.99
CA TYR A 165 -3.96 11.00 -1.46
C TYR A 165 -2.57 10.77 -0.87
N MET A 166 -2.32 9.59 -0.29
CA MET A 166 -0.97 9.21 0.15
C MET A 166 -0.56 7.90 -0.51
N ALA A 167 0.64 7.87 -1.07
CA ALA A 167 1.34 6.63 -1.39
C ALA A 167 2.46 6.43 -0.37
N LEU A 168 2.49 5.29 0.31
CA LEU A 168 3.49 4.97 1.34
C LEU A 168 4.37 3.81 0.89
N LYS A 169 5.69 3.96 1.05
CA LYS A 169 6.68 2.95 0.70
C LYS A 169 7.66 2.68 1.83
N GLY A 170 8.02 1.41 2.01
CA GLY A 170 9.07 0.99 2.94
C GLY A 170 10.47 1.18 2.34
N ASP A 171 11.42 0.46 2.90
CA ASP A 171 12.82 0.42 2.48
C ASP A 171 13.04 -0.64 1.38
N TYR A 172 14.29 -0.79 0.94
CA TYR A 172 14.78 -1.88 0.07
C TYR A 172 14.13 -1.99 -1.30
N THR A 173 13.43 -0.96 -1.73
CA THR A 173 12.75 -0.94 -3.01
C THR A 173 12.86 0.44 -3.64
N ALA A 174 13.06 0.47 -4.96
CA ALA A 174 13.15 1.71 -5.71
C ALA A 174 11.85 2.53 -5.60
N THR A 175 11.96 3.84 -5.78
CA THR A 175 10.80 4.72 -5.93
C THR A 175 9.89 4.23 -7.06
N SER A 176 8.59 4.18 -6.78
CA SER A 176 7.58 3.83 -7.79
C SER A 176 7.28 5.04 -8.65
N GLU A 177 7.80 5.07 -9.87
CA GLU A 177 7.56 6.15 -10.84
C GLU A 177 6.06 6.38 -11.09
N VAL A 178 5.26 5.31 -11.12
CA VAL A 178 3.81 5.39 -11.33
C VAL A 178 3.11 6.12 -10.16
N CYS A 179 3.53 5.83 -8.92
CA CYS A 179 2.99 6.51 -7.75
C CYS A 179 3.46 7.95 -7.66
N GLN A 180 4.74 8.22 -7.94
CA GLN A 180 5.27 9.58 -7.98
C GLN A 180 4.54 10.42 -9.04
N THR A 181 4.38 9.91 -10.26
CA THR A 181 3.64 10.57 -11.35
C THR A 181 2.20 10.91 -10.94
N THR A 182 1.55 9.99 -10.22
CA THR A 182 0.18 10.20 -9.73
C THR A 182 0.11 11.30 -8.69
N VAL A 183 1.02 11.29 -7.71
CA VAL A 183 1.14 12.33 -6.68
C VAL A 183 1.42 13.70 -7.31
N ASP A 184 2.37 13.76 -8.24
CA ASP A 184 2.77 14.98 -8.93
C ASP A 184 1.61 15.55 -9.76
N ALA A 185 0.85 14.71 -10.46
CA ALA A 185 -0.31 15.13 -11.23
C ALA A 185 -1.41 15.74 -10.35
N ILE A 186 -1.71 15.14 -9.19
CA ILE A 186 -2.69 15.68 -8.24
C ILE A 186 -2.20 17.02 -7.67
N ASN A 187 -0.92 17.11 -7.28
CA ASN A 187 -0.34 18.34 -6.75
C ASN A 187 -0.26 19.46 -7.80
N ALA A 188 -0.01 19.14 -9.08
CA ALA A 188 -0.04 20.12 -10.16
C ALA A 188 -1.43 20.75 -10.32
N ARG A 189 -2.50 19.95 -10.19
CA ARG A 189 -3.88 20.45 -10.21
C ARG A 189 -4.18 21.36 -9.03
N ARG A 190 -3.73 20.99 -7.83
CA ARG A 190 -3.81 21.86 -6.65
C ARG A 190 -3.07 23.19 -6.88
N ALA A 191 -1.86 23.16 -7.41
CA ALA A 191 -1.07 24.36 -7.70
C ALA A 191 -1.74 25.27 -8.75
N ALA A 192 -2.47 24.67 -9.70
CA ALA A 192 -3.29 25.39 -10.68
C ALA A 192 -4.64 25.91 -10.13
N GLY A 193 -4.96 25.64 -8.86
CA GLY A 193 -6.18 26.12 -8.21
C GLY A 193 -7.45 25.32 -8.53
N HIS A 194 -7.32 24.11 -9.10
CA HIS A 194 -8.48 23.26 -9.42
C HIS A 194 -9.07 22.54 -8.20
N GLY A 195 -8.33 22.48 -7.10
CA GLY A 195 -8.71 21.73 -5.91
C GLY A 195 -7.87 22.08 -4.68
N THR A 196 -8.20 21.48 -3.55
CA THR A 196 -7.49 21.71 -2.27
C THR A 196 -6.72 20.50 -1.78
N ALA A 197 -6.90 19.33 -2.39
CA ALA A 197 -6.28 18.10 -1.95
C ALA A 197 -4.76 18.15 -2.04
N LYS A 198 -4.10 17.69 -0.98
CA LYS A 198 -2.65 17.40 -1.01
C LYS A 198 -2.46 15.93 -1.36
N ALA A 199 -1.48 15.64 -2.21
CA ALA A 199 -0.97 14.30 -2.40
C ALA A 199 0.48 14.20 -1.93
N ASP A 200 0.86 13.11 -1.27
CA ASP A 200 2.25 12.87 -0.86
C ASP A 200 2.68 11.44 -1.23
N TYR A 201 3.92 11.33 -1.73
CA TYR A 201 4.64 10.07 -1.85
C TYR A 201 5.63 10.00 -0.70
N VAL A 202 5.35 9.15 0.28
CA VAL A 202 6.14 9.01 1.50
C VAL A 202 6.98 7.74 1.39
N LYS A 203 8.30 7.92 1.38
CA LYS A 203 9.27 6.83 1.45
C LYS A 203 9.89 6.83 2.84
N LEU A 204 9.63 5.79 3.62
CA LEU A 204 9.89 5.76 5.07
C LEU A 204 11.39 5.87 5.40
N ASP A 205 12.26 5.24 4.62
CA ASP A 205 13.71 5.34 4.76
C ASP A 205 14.27 6.74 4.42
N GLU A 206 13.47 7.62 3.80
CA GLU A 206 13.85 8.99 3.46
C GLU A 206 13.44 10.03 4.52
N LEU A 207 12.70 9.63 5.55
CA LEU A 207 12.25 10.51 6.63
C LEU A 207 13.36 10.96 7.60
N GLY A 208 14.59 10.47 7.43
CA GLY A 208 15.74 10.85 8.24
C GLY A 208 15.73 10.29 9.67
N ASN A 209 14.78 9.42 10.00
CA ASN A 209 14.73 8.71 11.27
C ASN A 209 15.12 7.24 11.07
N PRO A 210 16.23 6.77 11.68
CA PRO A 210 16.73 5.41 11.49
C PRO A 210 15.77 4.31 11.97
N ILE A 211 14.73 4.65 12.76
CA ILE A 211 13.67 3.70 13.16
C ILE A 211 12.92 3.10 11.95
N PHE A 212 12.96 3.78 10.81
CA PHE A 212 12.29 3.35 9.59
C PHE A 212 13.18 2.52 8.66
N ASN A 213 14.47 2.44 8.93
CA ASN A 213 15.39 1.61 8.16
C ASN A 213 14.95 0.14 8.29
N GLY A 214 14.92 -0.58 7.18
CA GLY A 214 14.51 -1.98 7.14
C GLY A 214 13.02 -2.22 7.18
N THR A 215 12.20 -1.17 7.05
CA THR A 215 10.76 -1.34 6.92
C THR A 215 10.43 -2.15 5.68
N THR A 216 9.80 -3.31 5.86
CA THR A 216 9.49 -4.24 4.77
C THR A 216 8.07 -4.03 4.22
N HIS A 217 7.72 -4.79 3.17
CA HIS A 217 6.40 -4.77 2.55
C HIS A 217 5.24 -4.94 3.54
N MET A 218 5.41 -5.82 4.54
CA MET A 218 4.41 -6.09 5.57
C MET A 218 4.60 -5.16 6.78
N MET A 219 4.81 -3.87 6.52
CA MET A 219 5.17 -2.87 7.52
C MET A 219 4.20 -2.73 8.70
N MET A 220 2.93 -3.08 8.50
CA MET A 220 1.91 -3.11 9.57
C MET A 220 2.14 -4.22 10.60
N LEU A 221 2.96 -5.22 10.28
CA LEU A 221 3.36 -6.32 11.16
C LEU A 221 4.82 -6.20 11.61
N GLY A 222 5.54 -5.16 11.14
CA GLY A 222 6.93 -4.91 11.50
C GLY A 222 7.10 -4.51 12.96
N THR A 223 8.33 -4.58 13.46
CA THR A 223 8.65 -4.17 14.84
C THR A 223 8.48 -2.67 15.10
N ASN A 224 8.43 -1.87 14.03
CA ASN A 224 8.22 -0.42 14.04
C ASN A 224 6.83 -0.02 13.51
N ASN A 225 5.86 -0.94 13.55
CA ASN A 225 4.54 -0.72 12.94
C ASN A 225 3.75 0.43 13.60
N LEU A 226 3.98 0.71 14.88
CA LEU A 226 3.31 1.82 15.59
C LEU A 226 3.86 3.18 15.14
N GLU A 227 5.17 3.28 14.91
CA GLU A 227 5.79 4.49 14.38
C GLU A 227 5.33 4.77 12.95
N ILE A 228 5.11 3.72 12.16
CA ILE A 228 4.54 3.83 10.82
C ILE A 228 3.07 4.24 10.89
N ALA A 229 2.31 3.71 11.86
CA ALA A 229 0.95 4.16 12.11
C ALA A 229 0.92 5.66 12.45
N ASP A 230 1.86 6.16 13.25
CA ASP A 230 1.97 7.59 13.57
C ASP A 230 2.25 8.43 12.32
N VAL A 231 3.11 7.99 11.40
CA VAL A 231 3.33 8.68 10.11
C VAL A 231 2.01 8.82 9.34
N ILE A 232 1.24 7.73 9.24
CA ILE A 232 -0.03 7.72 8.53
C ILE A 232 -1.07 8.63 9.22
N LEU A 233 -1.20 8.52 10.54
CA LEU A 233 -2.20 9.27 11.32
C LEU A 233 -1.89 10.77 11.34
N ASN A 234 -0.62 11.14 11.50
CA ASN A 234 -0.21 12.55 11.43
C ASN A 234 -0.49 13.13 10.04
N TRP A 235 -0.19 12.38 8.97
CA TRP A 235 -0.53 12.80 7.61
C TRP A 235 -2.04 13.01 7.43
N VAL A 236 -2.86 12.09 7.97
CA VAL A 236 -4.32 12.21 7.95
C VAL A 236 -4.77 13.48 8.69
N ASP A 237 -4.26 13.73 9.88
CA ASP A 237 -4.67 14.88 10.71
C ASP A 237 -4.35 16.23 10.06
N GLU A 238 -3.27 16.29 9.28
CA GLU A 238 -2.87 17.47 8.53
C GLU A 238 -3.71 17.70 7.27
N ASN A 239 -4.07 16.63 6.57
CA ASN A 239 -4.57 16.73 5.19
C ASN A 239 -6.07 16.42 5.03
N VAL A 240 -6.64 15.61 5.92
CA VAL A 240 -8.06 15.26 5.90
C VAL A 240 -8.82 16.20 6.84
N ILE A 241 -9.58 17.13 6.27
CA ILE A 241 -10.32 18.14 7.05
C ILE A 241 -11.46 17.46 7.82
N SER A 242 -11.32 17.37 9.15
CA SER A 242 -12.45 17.01 10.01
C SER A 242 -13.49 18.15 10.01
N LYS A 243 -14.79 17.79 9.99
CA LYS A 243 -15.89 18.78 10.13
C LYS A 243 -15.72 19.64 11.40
N ASN A 244 -15.08 19.11 12.44
CA ASN A 244 -14.79 19.81 13.69
C ASN A 244 -13.69 20.89 13.54
N LYS A 245 -12.66 20.68 12.71
CA LYS A 245 -11.65 21.70 12.39
C LYS A 245 -12.23 22.87 11.56
N LYS A 246 -13.25 22.62 10.74
CA LYS A 246 -13.97 23.67 10.00
C LYS A 246 -14.75 24.59 10.95
N ILE A 247 -15.46 24.02 11.92
CA ILE A 247 -16.23 24.79 12.92
C ILE A 247 -15.29 25.62 13.79
N SER A 248 -14.16 25.08 14.26
CA SER A 248 -13.23 25.83 15.10
C SER A 248 -12.57 27.00 14.35
N LYS A 249 -12.15 26.81 13.09
CA LYS A 249 -11.59 27.90 12.27
C LYS A 249 -12.61 29.00 11.98
N GLU A 250 -13.87 28.67 11.72
CA GLU A 250 -14.93 29.67 11.49
C GLU A 250 -15.30 30.44 12.76
N VAL A 251 -15.35 29.77 13.93
CA VAL A 251 -15.60 30.43 15.22
C VAL A 251 -14.47 31.38 15.58
N THR A 252 -13.21 30.97 15.43
CA THR A 252 -12.04 31.82 15.68
C THR A 252 -11.98 33.00 14.71
N ALA A 253 -12.28 32.77 13.42
CA ALA A 253 -12.31 33.84 12.41
C ALA A 253 -13.45 34.86 12.64
N ARG A 254 -14.60 34.43 13.18
CA ARG A 254 -15.70 35.33 13.56
C ARG A 254 -15.40 36.12 14.84
N SER A 255 -14.69 35.53 15.80
CA SER A 255 -14.28 36.21 17.03
C SER A 255 -13.21 37.27 16.79
N ALA A 256 -12.36 37.11 15.77
CA ALA A 256 -11.33 38.09 15.42
C ALA A 256 -11.85 39.29 14.58
N ARG A 257 -13.13 39.27 14.17
CA ARG A 257 -13.81 40.35 13.43
C ARG A 257 -14.79 41.15 14.28
N ARG A 258 -14.78 40.96 15.60
CA ARG A 258 -15.57 41.74 16.57
C ARG A 258 -14.65 42.57 17.44
#